data_AF-A0A6J4H962-F1
#
_entry.id   AF-A0A6J4H962-F1
#
_cell.length_a   1.000
_cell.length_b   1.000
_cell.length_c   1.000
_cell.angle_alpha   90.00
_cell.angle_beta   90.00
_cell.angle_gamma   90.00
#
_symmetry.space_group_name_H-M   'P 1'
#
loop_
_entity.id
_entity.type
_entity.pdbx_description
1 polymer ?
#
loop_
_entity_poly.entity_id
_entity_poly.type
_entity_poly.pdbx_seq_one_letter_code
_entity_poly.pdbx_strand_id
1 'polypeptide(L)'
;MEQEAQTVMTGHERYRVMANELNPKPDPGQPMIYQIRIKGHLDRRWTDWFGGMTITLEENGYTLLTGPVVDQAALHGLLRKVRDLGMPLVSAIRVKPGQADASVVNQ
;
A
#
# COMPACT_ATOMS: atom_id res chain seq x y z
N MET A 1 40.04 40.42 -20.85
CA MET A 1 40.49 39.55 -19.75
C MET A 1 40.16 40.35 -18.50
N GLU A 2 39.16 40.05 -17.69
CA GLU A 2 38.54 38.77 -17.35
C GLU A 2 37.13 39.03 -16.78
N GLN A 3 36.29 38.00 -16.86
CA GLN A 3 34.89 37.92 -16.45
C GLN A 3 34.73 37.73 -14.93
N GLU A 4 33.62 38.26 -14.40
CA GLU A 4 32.69 37.61 -13.44
C GLU A 4 33.12 37.25 -12.00
N ALA A 5 32.41 37.78 -10.98
CA ALA A 5 31.59 36.98 -10.07
C ALA A 5 30.89 37.85 -8.99
N GLN A 6 29.57 37.74 -8.93
CA GLN A 6 28.68 38.27 -7.92
C GLN A 6 28.23 37.12 -7.01
N THR A 7 28.31 37.25 -5.67
CA THR A 7 27.41 36.62 -4.68
C THR A 7 27.95 36.86 -3.26
N VAL A 8 27.17 37.58 -2.43
CA VAL A 8 27.28 37.48 -0.97
C VAL A 8 25.90 37.17 -0.40
N MET A 9 25.91 36.12 0.41
CA MET A 9 24.78 35.31 0.82
C MET A 9 24.09 35.90 2.05
N THR A 10 22.76 36.01 2.02
CA THR A 10 21.94 36.25 3.21
C THR A 10 20.88 35.16 3.29
N GLY A 11 20.82 34.43 4.40
CA GLY A 11 19.64 33.60 4.70
C GLY A 11 19.89 32.32 5.49
N HIS A 12 19.72 32.41 6.81
CA HIS A 12 19.18 31.37 7.70
C HIS A 12 19.55 29.89 7.48
N GLU A 13 20.65 29.43 8.10
CA GLU A 13 20.88 28.00 8.39
C GLU A 13 20.54 27.69 9.86
N ARG A 14 19.27 27.35 10.14
CA ARG A 14 18.81 26.98 11.49
C ARG A 14 17.90 25.76 11.59
N TYR A 15 17.88 24.83 10.63
CA TYR A 15 17.26 23.52 10.87
C TYR A 15 18.00 22.41 10.11
N ARG A 16 19.20 22.07 10.60
CA ARG A 16 19.78 20.74 10.37
C ARG A 16 19.65 19.95 11.68
N VAL A 17 18.42 19.55 12.00
CA VAL A 17 18.17 18.53 13.03
C VAL A 17 17.60 17.32 12.33
N MET A 18 18.30 16.23 12.53
CA MET A 18 18.01 14.89 12.06
C MET A 18 16.61 14.46 12.49
N ALA A 19 15.77 14.08 11.53
CA ALA A 19 14.65 13.18 11.74
C ALA A 19 14.69 12.15 10.61
N ASN A 20 15.42 11.07 10.89
CA ASN A 20 15.39 9.84 10.14
C ASN A 20 14.04 9.16 10.39
N GLU A 21 13.01 9.58 9.65
CA GLU A 21 11.77 8.83 9.55
C GLU A 21 11.39 8.79 8.08
N LEU A 22 11.74 7.69 7.44
CA LEU A 22 11.21 7.25 6.16
C LEU A 22 9.69 7.08 6.28
N ASN A 23 8.95 8.18 6.40
CA ASN A 23 7.54 8.18 6.08
C ASN A 23 7.50 8.23 4.56
N PRO A 24 7.16 7.13 3.84
CA PRO A 24 6.87 7.24 2.44
C PRO A 24 5.60 8.10 2.36
N LYS A 25 5.79 9.42 2.22
CA LYS A 25 4.74 10.27 1.68
C LYS A 25 4.32 9.56 0.40
N PRO A 26 3.06 9.11 0.31
CA PRO A 26 2.65 8.43 -0.89
C PRO A 26 2.85 9.38 -2.05
N ASP A 27 3.72 8.98 -2.98
CA ASP A 27 3.84 9.67 -4.25
C ASP A 27 2.44 9.64 -4.89
N PRO A 28 1.84 10.80 -5.19
CA PRO A 28 0.47 10.87 -5.69
C PRO A 28 0.30 10.19 -7.06
N GLY A 29 1.37 9.72 -7.71
CA GLY A 29 1.35 9.02 -8.98
C GLY A 29 1.61 7.50 -8.90
N GLN A 30 1.94 6.93 -7.74
CA GLN A 30 2.22 5.49 -7.65
C GLN A 30 1.00 4.69 -7.15
N PRO A 31 0.55 3.65 -7.91
CA PRO A 31 -0.54 2.80 -7.47
C PRO A 31 -0.17 2.10 -6.17
N MET A 32 -1.00 2.30 -5.15
CA MET A 32 -0.80 1.68 -3.84
C MET A 32 -1.27 0.24 -3.91
N ILE A 33 -0.37 -0.71 -3.68
CA ILE A 33 -0.79 -2.11 -3.54
C ILE A 33 -1.35 -2.29 -2.13
N TYR A 34 -2.54 -2.87 -2.04
CA TYR A 34 -3.15 -3.25 -0.78
C TYR A 34 -3.27 -4.77 -0.69
N GLN A 35 -3.08 -5.25 0.54
CA GLN A 35 -3.38 -6.60 0.93
C GLN A 35 -4.49 -6.57 1.97
N ILE A 36 -5.62 -7.20 1.64
CA ILE A 36 -6.83 -7.24 2.46
C ILE A 36 -7.08 -8.70 2.82
N ARG A 37 -7.11 -9.01 4.10
CA ARG A 37 -7.37 -10.35 4.62
C ARG A 37 -8.76 -10.41 5.21
N ILE A 38 -9.53 -11.41 4.81
CA ILE A 38 -10.90 -11.63 5.29
C ILE A 38 -11.07 -13.06 5.78
N LYS A 39 -11.97 -13.27 6.75
CA LYS A 39 -12.29 -14.58 7.30
C LYS A 39 -13.29 -15.30 6.43
N GLY A 40 -13.00 -16.56 6.11
CA GLY A 40 -13.77 -17.38 5.18
C GLY A 40 -13.12 -17.47 3.81
N HIS A 41 -13.51 -18.49 3.05
CA HIS A 41 -13.13 -18.64 1.65
C HIS A 41 -14.13 -17.95 0.74
N LEU A 42 -13.62 -17.07 -0.11
CA LEU A 42 -14.42 -16.39 -1.12
C LEU A 42 -14.81 -17.38 -2.22
N ASP A 43 -16.11 -17.54 -2.44
CA ASP A 43 -16.62 -18.38 -3.51
C ASP A 43 -16.21 -17.82 -4.89
N ARG A 44 -15.92 -18.71 -5.84
CA ARG A 44 -15.38 -18.36 -7.17
C ARG A 44 -16.29 -17.41 -7.95
N ARG A 45 -17.59 -17.41 -7.64
CA ARG A 45 -18.59 -16.52 -8.25
C ARG A 45 -18.36 -15.04 -7.93
N TRP A 46 -17.68 -14.74 -6.82
CA TRP A 46 -17.42 -13.37 -6.37
C TRP A 46 -16.03 -12.87 -6.75
N THR A 47 -15.18 -13.72 -7.33
CA THR A 47 -13.82 -13.36 -7.74
C THR A 47 -13.80 -12.20 -8.72
N ASP A 48 -14.72 -12.20 -9.69
CA ASP A 48 -14.87 -11.12 -10.68
C ASP A 48 -15.28 -9.79 -10.03
N TRP A 49 -16.03 -9.86 -8.92
CA TRP A 49 -16.50 -8.68 -8.19
C TRP A 49 -15.36 -7.89 -7.56
N PHE A 50 -14.22 -8.53 -7.27
CA PHE A 50 -13.00 -7.88 -6.79
C PHE A 50 -12.01 -7.57 -7.92
N GLY A 51 -12.49 -7.38 -9.15
CA GLY A 51 -11.69 -7.13 -10.35
C GLY A 51 -10.43 -6.27 -10.13
N GLY A 52 -9.31 -6.75 -10.67
CA GLY A 52 -7.98 -6.17 -10.47
C GLY A 52 -7.25 -6.69 -9.22
N MET A 53 -7.92 -7.43 -8.34
CA MET A 53 -7.30 -8.08 -7.18
C MET A 53 -6.95 -9.54 -7.49
N THR A 54 -5.76 -9.96 -7.11
CA THR A 54 -5.38 -11.37 -6.96
C THR A 54 -6.03 -11.92 -5.69
N ILE A 55 -6.76 -13.02 -5.83
CA ILE A 55 -7.46 -13.69 -4.72
C ILE A 55 -6.76 -15.01 -4.42
N THR A 56 -6.25 -15.14 -3.21
CA THR A 56 -5.61 -16.37 -2.71
C THR A 56 -6.42 -16.91 -1.55
N LEU A 57 -6.87 -18.17 -1.68
CA LEU A 57 -7.50 -18.91 -0.58
C LEU A 57 -6.39 -19.54 0.25
N GLU A 58 -6.33 -19.21 1.54
CA GLU A 58 -5.33 -19.75 2.46
C GLU A 58 -5.85 -20.99 3.20
N GLU A 59 -4.96 -21.92 3.53
CA GLU A 59 -5.31 -23.20 4.20
C GLU A 59 -5.91 -23.00 5.60
N ASN A 60 -5.61 -21.88 6.24
CA ASN A 60 -6.13 -21.46 7.54
C ASN A 60 -7.58 -20.92 7.49
N GLY A 61 -8.24 -20.96 6.33
CA GLY A 61 -9.63 -20.52 6.16
C GLY A 61 -9.79 -19.01 5.93
N TYR A 62 -8.71 -18.29 5.62
CA TYR A 62 -8.77 -16.88 5.21
C TYR A 62 -8.73 -16.75 3.69
N THR A 63 -9.23 -15.61 3.21
CA THR A 63 -9.00 -15.16 1.83
C THR A 63 -8.14 -13.91 1.85
N LEU A 64 -7.11 -13.93 1.01
CA LEU A 64 -6.18 -12.83 0.81
C LEU A 64 -6.47 -12.16 -0.54
N LEU A 65 -6.84 -10.89 -0.50
CA LEU A 65 -7.04 -10.06 -1.68
C LEU A 65 -5.82 -9.13 -1.81
N THR A 66 -5.05 -9.25 -2.88
CA THR A 66 -3.87 -8.41 -3.13
C THR A 66 -3.97 -7.73 -4.48
N GLY A 67 -3.80 -6.41 -4.54
CA GLY A 67 -3.84 -5.71 -5.82
C GLY A 67 -3.69 -4.20 -5.71
N PRO A 68 -3.52 -3.52 -6.86
CA PRO A 68 -3.42 -2.07 -6.92
C PRO A 68 -4.76 -1.42 -6.56
N VAL A 69 -4.68 -0.35 -5.78
CA VAL A 69 -5.81 0.49 -5.42
C VAL A 69 -5.50 1.92 -5.84
N VAL A 70 -6.36 2.46 -6.68
CA VAL A 70 -6.17 3.76 -7.35
C VAL A 70 -6.27 4.95 -6.39
N ASP A 71 -7.15 4.86 -5.39
CA ASP A 71 -7.39 5.91 -4.40
C ASP A 71 -8.13 5.35 -3.18
N GLN A 72 -8.35 6.18 -2.14
CA GLN A 72 -9.05 5.74 -0.94
C GLN A 72 -10.52 5.36 -1.20
N ALA A 73 -11.23 5.99 -2.14
CA ALA A 73 -12.60 5.61 -2.44
C ALA A 73 -12.68 4.19 -3.03
N ALA A 74 -11.73 3.82 -3.87
CA ALA A 74 -11.59 2.44 -4.37
C ALA A 74 -11.32 1.45 -3.22
N LEU A 75 -10.44 1.79 -2.27
CA LEU A 75 -10.20 0.96 -1.08
C LEU A 75 -11.49 0.75 -0.28
N HIS A 76 -12.19 1.83 0.04
CA HIS A 76 -13.45 1.77 0.78
C HIS A 76 -14.54 0.99 0.01
N GLY A 77 -14.53 1.05 -1.32
CA GLY A 77 -15.38 0.23 -2.19
C GLY A 77 -15.11 -1.27 -2.02
N LEU A 78 -13.83 -1.68 -1.95
CA LEU A 78 -13.45 -3.07 -1.69
C LEU A 78 -13.90 -3.53 -0.30
N LEU A 79 -13.69 -2.71 0.73
CA LEU A 79 -14.11 -3.02 2.11
C LEU A 79 -15.65 -3.12 2.24
N ARG A 80 -16.37 -2.29 1.49
CA ARG A 80 -17.83 -2.39 1.39
C ARG A 80 -18.27 -3.74 0.81
N LYS A 81 -17.63 -4.21 -0.26
CA LYS A 81 -17.94 -5.54 -0.84
C LYS A 81 -17.73 -6.66 0.17
N VAL A 82 -16.64 -6.60 0.95
CA VAL A 82 -16.39 -7.56 2.05
C VAL A 82 -17.55 -7.57 3.05
N ARG A 83 -18.01 -6.38 3.46
CA ARG A 83 -19.17 -6.24 4.36
C ARG A 83 -20.46 -6.76 3.73
N ASP A 84 -20.70 -6.47 2.46
CA ASP A 84 -21.91 -6.90 1.74
C ASP A 84 -21.96 -8.44 1.57
N LEU A 85 -20.79 -9.11 1.58
CA LEU A 85 -20.68 -10.58 1.63
C LEU A 85 -20.87 -11.16 3.05
N GLY A 86 -21.03 -10.32 4.07
CA GLY A 86 -21.11 -10.75 5.47
C GLY A 86 -19.82 -11.33 6.02
N MET A 87 -18.68 -11.12 5.35
CA MET A 87 -17.39 -11.68 5.76
C MET A 87 -16.66 -10.75 6.74
N PRO A 88 -16.09 -11.28 7.84
CA PRO A 88 -15.28 -10.48 8.74
C PRO A 88 -13.99 -10.01 8.09
N LEU A 89 -13.75 -8.70 8.10
CA LEU A 89 -12.46 -8.12 7.75
C LEU A 89 -11.45 -8.40 8.86
N VAL A 90 -10.30 -8.97 8.52
CA VAL A 90 -9.21 -9.29 9.47
C VAL A 90 -8.15 -8.20 9.44
N SER A 91 -7.69 -7.81 8.24
CA SER A 91 -6.70 -6.75 8.09
C SER A 91 -6.77 -6.10 6.71
N ALA A 92 -6.31 -4.85 6.62
CA ALA A 92 -6.07 -4.15 5.37
C ALA A 92 -4.76 -3.36 5.51
N ILE A 93 -3.73 -3.77 4.78
CA ILE A 93 -2.40 -3.16 4.86
C ILE A 93 -1.96 -2.68 3.48
N ARG A 94 -1.29 -1.53 3.45
CA ARG A 94 -0.60 -1.08 2.24
C ARG A 94 0.75 -1.80 2.18
N VAL A 95 1.05 -2.40 1.03
CA VAL A 95 2.32 -3.08 0.77
C VAL A 95 3.09 -2.35 -0.32
N LYS A 96 4.42 -2.36 -0.24
CA LYS A 96 5.26 -1.84 -1.33
C LYS A 96 5.25 -2.84 -2.49
N PRO A 97 5.05 -2.40 -3.75
CA PRO A 97 5.26 -3.27 -4.89
C PRO A 97 6.72 -3.77 -4.85
N GLY A 98 6.92 -5.08 -4.76
CA GLY A 98 8.23 -5.71 -4.63
C GLY A 98 8.59 -6.25 -3.23
N GLN A 99 7.72 -6.10 -2.23
CA GLN A 99 7.86 -6.79 -0.93
C GLN A 99 6.90 -7.98 -0.81
N ALA A 100 6.70 -8.70 -1.92
CA ALA A 100 6.15 -10.04 -1.87
C ALA A 100 7.31 -10.99 -1.57
N ASP A 101 7.28 -11.58 -0.38
CA ASP A 101 8.16 -12.65 0.11
C ASP A 101 9.56 -12.25 0.63
N ALA A 102 9.63 -11.85 1.90
CA ALA A 102 10.83 -11.96 2.72
C ALA A 102 10.46 -12.51 4.11
N SER A 103 9.57 -13.50 4.13
CA SER A 103 9.19 -14.22 5.36
C SER A 103 9.07 -15.71 5.08
N VAL A 104 10.01 -16.27 4.33
CA VAL A 104 10.37 -17.68 4.42
C VAL A 104 11.88 -17.75 4.56
N VAL A 105 12.36 -17.79 5.81
CA VAL A 105 13.37 -18.72 6.34
C VAL A 105 13.91 -18.19 7.67
N ASN A 106 13.68 -18.96 8.73
CA ASN A 106 14.56 -19.18 9.89
C ASN A 106 13.87 -20.30 10.68
N GLN A 107 14.13 -21.54 10.26
CA GLN A 107 15.06 -22.49 10.89
C GLN A 107 14.39 -23.24 12.05
#